data_AF-A0A9P8MNA0-F1
#
_entry.id   AF-A0A9P8MNA0-F1
#
_cell.length_a   1.000
_cell.length_b   1.000
_cell.length_c   1.000
_cell.angle_alpha   90.00
_cell.angle_beta   90.00
_cell.angle_gamma   90.00
#
_symmetry.space_group_name_H-M   'P 1'
#
loop_
_entity.id
_entity.type
_entity.pdbx_description
1 polymer ?
#
loop_
_entity_poly.entity_id
_entity_poly.type
_entity_poly.pdbx_seq_one_letter_code
_entity_poly.pdbx_strand_id
1 'polypeptide(L)'
;MIAYLARIVDRVQKDSTPFPSELLQYGACWYEPEKSRLPALEEFIANLVVSSEVRALPLMSTLVYLNRLKSKLNTTAHGVSSTPHRIFLASLVVAVKFLDDSPPKNKHWVFHSSVQTATSALQFTQGDVNKMEAQLICHLDWDLTMSEQDLGTQERKHGEKMRQN
;
A
#
# COMPACT_ATOMS: atom_id res chain seq x y z
N MET A 1 11.64 -8.59 6.03
CA MET A 1 10.37 -7.86 6.15
C MET A 1 9.92 -7.22 4.83
N ILE A 2 10.74 -6.37 4.19
CA ILE A 2 10.41 -5.70 2.91
C ILE A 2 9.97 -6.66 1.80
N ALA A 3 10.75 -7.70 1.49
CA ALA A 3 10.39 -8.69 0.47
C ALA A 3 9.09 -9.47 0.81
N TYR A 4 8.78 -9.64 2.10
CA TYR A 4 7.54 -10.26 2.53
C TYR A 4 6.33 -9.36 2.29
N LEU A 5 6.46 -8.05 2.58
CA LEU A 5 5.44 -7.04 2.27
C LEU A 5 5.13 -7.01 0.78
N ALA A 6 6.16 -6.93 -0.08
CA ALA A 6 5.99 -6.93 -1.53
C ALA A 6 5.22 -8.17 -2.02
N ARG A 7 5.62 -9.36 -1.56
CA ARG A 7 4.92 -10.62 -1.89
C ARG A 7 3.46 -10.65 -1.44
N ILE A 8 3.11 -10.02 -0.32
CA ILE A 8 1.71 -9.93 0.14
C ILE A 8 0.94 -8.96 -0.76
N VAL A 9 1.49 -7.79 -1.06
CA VAL A 9 0.85 -6.80 -1.94
C VAL A 9 0.62 -7.38 -3.35
N ASP A 10 1.56 -8.13 -3.92
CA ASP A 10 1.37 -8.80 -5.21
C ASP A 10 0.21 -9.80 -5.17
N ARG A 11 0.02 -10.49 -4.04
CA ARG A 11 -1.13 -11.40 -3.84
C ARG A 11 -2.43 -10.62 -3.69
N VAL A 12 -2.40 -9.47 -3.02
CA VAL A 12 -3.56 -8.58 -2.95
C VAL A 12 -3.92 -8.15 -4.36
N GLN A 13 -2.98 -7.65 -5.17
CA GLN A 13 -3.24 -7.22 -6.55
C GLN A 13 -3.89 -8.31 -7.41
N LYS A 14 -3.42 -9.56 -7.32
CA LYS A 14 -4.00 -10.69 -8.08
C LYS A 14 -5.45 -10.98 -7.75
N ASP A 15 -5.85 -10.70 -6.50
CA ASP A 15 -7.18 -10.95 -5.99
C ASP A 15 -8.04 -9.66 -5.94
N SER A 16 -7.46 -8.53 -6.36
CA SER A 16 -8.10 -7.22 -6.36
C SER A 16 -8.94 -7.05 -7.62
N THR A 17 -10.22 -6.69 -7.51
CA THR A 17 -10.84 -5.89 -8.57
C THR A 17 -9.90 -4.71 -8.89
N PRO A 18 -9.77 -4.27 -10.15
CA PRO A 18 -9.17 -2.99 -10.40
C PRO A 18 -9.91 -2.02 -9.50
N PHE A 19 -9.14 -1.22 -8.77
CA PHE A 19 -9.65 0.02 -8.21
C PHE A 19 -10.61 0.61 -9.26
N PRO A 20 -11.94 0.69 -9.03
CA PRO A 20 -12.89 0.67 -10.13
C PRO A 20 -12.50 1.71 -11.19
N SER A 21 -12.10 1.22 -12.36
CA SER A 21 -11.94 2.05 -13.56
C SER A 21 -13.28 2.69 -13.97
N GLU A 22 -14.38 2.38 -13.26
CA GLU A 22 -15.71 2.95 -13.41
C GLU A 22 -15.82 4.43 -12.98
N LEU A 23 -14.76 5.04 -12.44
CA LEU A 23 -14.68 6.49 -12.24
C LEU A 23 -13.86 7.23 -13.32
N LEU A 24 -13.72 6.67 -14.52
CA LEU A 24 -13.30 7.42 -15.72
C LEU A 24 -14.37 8.39 -16.24
N GLN A 25 -15.56 8.43 -15.63
CA GLN A 25 -16.67 9.27 -16.09
C GLN A 25 -16.74 10.67 -15.44
N TYR A 26 -15.91 10.98 -14.43
CA TYR A 26 -15.82 12.32 -13.84
C TYR A 26 -14.40 12.88 -13.92
N GLY A 27 -14.11 13.55 -15.05
CA GLY A 27 -13.11 14.62 -15.13
C GLY A 27 -11.64 14.19 -15.02
N ALA A 28 -10.98 14.16 -16.18
CA ALA A 28 -9.55 13.91 -16.37
C ALA A 28 -8.62 14.52 -15.30
N CYS A 29 -7.83 13.68 -14.63
CA CYS A 29 -6.41 13.89 -14.28
C CYS A 29 -5.85 12.67 -13.54
N TRP A 30 -6.00 11.47 -14.10
CA TRP A 30 -5.00 10.44 -13.84
C TRP A 30 -4.08 10.48 -15.05
N TYR A 31 -2.98 11.21 -14.96
CA TYR A 31 -1.86 10.98 -15.86
C TYR A 31 -1.35 9.60 -15.48
N GLU A 32 -1.79 8.57 -16.20
CA GLU A 32 -1.10 7.28 -16.19
C GLU A 32 0.29 7.60 -16.74
N PRO A 33 1.37 7.48 -15.95
CA PRO A 33 2.68 7.87 -16.44
C PRO A 33 3.08 6.86 -17.53
N GLU A 34 2.80 7.28 -18.76
CA GLU A 34 3.04 6.68 -20.07
C GLU A 34 4.10 5.57 -20.03
N LYS A 35 3.71 4.31 -19.80
CA LYS A 35 4.61 3.13 -19.75
C LYS A 35 5.98 3.43 -19.12
N SER A 36 6.01 4.33 -18.15
CA SER A 36 7.21 4.64 -17.40
C SER A 36 7.50 3.35 -16.66
N ARG A 37 8.70 2.80 -16.83
CA ARG A 37 9.10 1.54 -16.18
C ARG A 37 8.94 1.79 -14.68
N LEU A 38 7.85 1.33 -14.09
CA LEU A 38 7.59 1.54 -12.67
C LEU A 38 8.73 0.91 -11.88
N PRO A 39 9.16 1.52 -10.75
CA PRO A 39 10.13 0.88 -9.89
C PRO A 39 9.59 -0.47 -9.42
N ALA A 40 10.50 -1.43 -9.20
CA ALA A 40 10.10 -2.69 -8.61
C ALA A 40 9.40 -2.43 -7.27
N LEU A 41 8.36 -3.21 -6.95
CA LEU A 41 7.59 -2.98 -5.73
C LEU A 41 8.46 -3.08 -4.47
N GLU A 42 9.41 -4.01 -4.45
CA GLU A 42 10.39 -4.16 -3.36
C GLU A 42 11.27 -2.91 -3.20
N GLU A 43 11.74 -2.34 -4.31
CA GLU A 43 12.55 -1.11 -4.32
C GLU A 43 11.74 0.08 -3.84
N PHE A 44 10.50 0.21 -4.30
CA PHE A 44 9.58 1.24 -3.83
C PHE A 44 9.32 1.14 -2.33
N ILE A 45 9.01 -0.07 -1.82
CA ILE A 45 8.77 -0.30 -0.39
C ILE A 45 10.03 0.02 0.41
N ALA A 46 11.21 -0.43 -0.04
CA ALA A 46 12.48 -0.16 0.64
C ALA A 46 12.74 1.35 0.74
N ASN A 47 12.65 2.08 -0.38
CA ASN A 47 12.88 3.52 -0.43
C ASN A 47 11.88 4.28 0.44
N LEU A 48 10.60 3.89 0.39
CA LEU A 48 9.55 4.52 1.18
C LEU A 48 9.81 4.31 2.69
N VAL A 49 10.09 3.09 3.13
CA VAL A 49 10.34 2.79 4.55
C VAL A 49 11.59 3.48 5.08
N VAL A 50 12.68 3.48 4.30
CA VAL A 50 13.93 4.14 4.70
C VAL A 50 13.74 5.67 4.77
N SER A 51 13.10 6.27 3.75
CA SER A 51 12.95 7.73 3.69
C SER A 51 11.94 8.28 4.70
N SER A 52 10.94 7.49 5.11
CA SER A 52 9.92 7.90 6.08
C SER A 52 10.25 7.50 7.52
N GLU A 53 11.38 6.82 7.75
CA GLU A 53 11.85 6.36 9.07
C GLU A 53 10.79 5.57 9.86
N VAL A 54 9.94 4.84 9.15
CA VAL A 54 8.80 4.14 9.77
C VAL A 54 9.30 2.96 10.60
N ARG A 55 8.81 2.89 11.84
CA ARG A 55 9.13 1.84 12.82
C ARG A 55 8.48 0.50 12.43
N ALA A 56 8.95 -0.59 13.06
CA ALA A 56 8.46 -1.94 12.78
C ALA A 56 6.94 -2.11 13.04
N LEU A 57 6.38 -1.45 14.06
CA LEU A 57 4.97 -1.60 14.43
C LEU A 57 4.02 -1.15 13.29
N PRO A 58 4.12 0.07 12.71
CA PRO A 58 3.31 0.42 11.54
C PRO A 58 3.48 -0.50 10.32
N LEU A 59 4.65 -1.11 10.12
CA LEU A 59 4.85 -2.09 9.05
C LEU A 59 4.07 -3.39 9.30
N MET A 60 3.99 -3.84 10.55
CA MET A 60 3.17 -4.99 10.94
C MET A 60 1.68 -4.68 10.81
N SER A 61 1.25 -3.47 11.19
CA SER A 61 -0.12 -2.99 11.00
C SER A 61 -0.50 -2.89 9.53
N THR A 62 0.43 -2.44 8.70
CA THR A 62 0.28 -2.44 7.23
C THR A 62 -0.01 -3.85 6.71
N LEU A 63 0.67 -4.89 7.22
CA LEU A 63 0.36 -6.28 6.86
C LEU A 63 -1.05 -6.71 7.25
N VAL A 64 -1.53 -6.31 8.44
CA VAL A 64 -2.89 -6.62 8.88
C VAL A 64 -3.90 -6.00 7.92
N TYR A 65 -3.74 -4.72 7.58
CA TYR A 65 -4.62 -4.01 6.66
C TYR A 65 -4.61 -4.59 5.25
N LEU A 66 -3.43 -4.96 4.73
CA LEU A 66 -3.32 -5.62 3.43
C LEU A 66 -4.08 -6.96 3.40
N ASN A 67 -4.03 -7.75 4.47
CA ASN A 67 -4.77 -9.01 4.54
C ASN A 67 -6.28 -8.81 4.70
N ARG A 68 -6.71 -7.81 5.49
CA ARG A 68 -8.14 -7.46 5.60
C ARG A 68 -8.67 -6.98 4.26
N LEU A 69 -7.94 -6.10 3.59
CA LEU A 69 -8.24 -5.65 2.24
C LEU A 69 -8.34 -6.85 1.30
N LYS A 70 -7.38 -7.77 1.35
CA LYS A 70 -7.42 -9.01 0.56
C LYS A 70 -8.74 -9.79 0.72
N SER A 71 -9.23 -9.95 1.95
CA SER A 71 -10.48 -10.69 2.20
C SER A 71 -11.73 -9.97 1.70
N LYS A 72 -11.67 -8.65 1.55
CA LYS A 72 -12.79 -7.80 1.10
C LYS A 72 -12.80 -7.54 -0.39
N LEU A 73 -11.65 -7.68 -1.06
CA LEU A 73 -11.57 -7.56 -2.50
C LEU A 73 -12.01 -8.87 -3.17
N ASN A 74 -13.01 -8.73 -4.05
CA ASN A 74 -13.57 -9.78 -4.88
C ASN A 74 -12.63 -10.12 -6.03
N THR A 75 -12.44 -11.42 -6.29
CA THR A 75 -11.40 -12.04 -7.14
C THR A 75 -11.61 -11.84 -8.65
N THR A 76 -12.20 -10.72 -9.07
CA THR A 76 -12.75 -10.56 -10.42
C THR A 76 -12.36 -9.21 -11.03
N ALA A 77 -11.06 -8.96 -11.20
CA ALA A 77 -10.48 -8.36 -12.41
C ALA A 77 -8.99 -8.01 -12.20
N HIS A 78 -8.33 -7.49 -13.22
CA HIS A 78 -6.89 -7.22 -13.22
C HIS A 78 -6.65 -5.72 -12.95
N GLY A 79 -5.97 -5.38 -11.85
CA GLY A 79 -5.57 -4.00 -11.55
C GLY A 79 -4.51 -3.43 -12.52
N VAL A 80 -4.41 -2.10 -12.60
CA VAL A 80 -3.37 -1.41 -13.37
C VAL A 80 -1.98 -1.61 -12.74
N SER A 81 -0.90 -1.40 -13.51
CA SER A 81 0.47 -1.72 -13.09
C SER A 81 0.97 -0.96 -11.84
N SER A 82 0.38 0.20 -11.53
CA SER A 82 0.69 0.99 -10.31
C SER A 82 -0.16 0.63 -9.09
N THR A 83 -1.18 -0.24 -9.25
CA THR A 83 -2.08 -0.64 -8.16
C THR A 83 -1.34 -1.18 -6.92
N PRO A 84 -0.29 -2.03 -7.05
CA PRO A 84 0.49 -2.50 -5.90
C PRO A 84 1.09 -1.38 -5.06
N HIS A 85 1.76 -0.42 -5.72
CA HIS A 85 2.40 0.72 -5.07
C HIS A 85 1.38 1.58 -4.32
N ARG A 86 0.22 1.81 -4.94
CA ARG A 86 -0.90 2.57 -4.36
C ARG A 86 -1.48 1.88 -3.13
N ILE A 87 -1.77 0.58 -3.23
CA ILE A 87 -2.32 -0.23 -2.12
C ILE A 87 -1.34 -0.24 -0.94
N PHE A 88 -0.06 -0.43 -1.21
CA PHE A 88 0.96 -0.41 -0.17
C PHE A 88 1.05 0.97 0.51
N LEU A 89 1.17 2.04 -0.28
CA LEU A 89 1.26 3.40 0.25
C LEU A 89 0.04 3.77 1.09
N ALA A 90 -1.17 3.48 0.61
CA ALA A 90 -2.40 3.72 1.36
C ALA A 90 -2.38 2.99 2.71
N SER A 91 -1.99 1.72 2.71
CA SER A 91 -1.96 0.88 3.91
C SER A 91 -0.95 1.38 4.93
N LEU A 92 0.22 1.82 4.46
CA LEU A 92 1.25 2.41 5.31
C LEU A 92 0.81 3.75 5.91
N VAL A 93 0.22 4.64 5.10
CA VAL A 93 -0.29 5.95 5.54
C VAL A 93 -1.33 5.78 6.65
N VAL A 94 -2.30 4.89 6.44
CA VAL A 94 -3.35 4.62 7.43
C VAL A 94 -2.75 4.01 8.70
N ALA A 95 -1.80 3.06 8.58
CA ALA A 95 -1.14 2.45 9.73
C ALA A 95 -0.36 3.48 10.57
N VAL A 96 0.43 4.34 9.94
CA VAL A 96 1.19 5.37 10.63
C VAL A 96 0.27 6.39 11.29
N LYS A 97 -0.78 6.84 10.60
CA LYS A 97 -1.75 7.78 11.17
C LYS A 97 -2.57 7.22 12.32
N PHE A 98 -2.77 5.92 12.35
CA PHE A 98 -3.50 5.25 13.42
C PHE A 98 -2.65 5.05 14.67
N LEU A 99 -1.34 4.87 14.51
CA LEU A 99 -0.43 4.48 15.60
C LEU A 99 0.40 5.61 16.19
N ASP A 100 0.72 6.63 15.39
CA ASP A 100 1.58 7.73 15.83
C ASP A 100 0.71 8.91 16.27
N ASP A 101 1.03 9.51 17.42
CA ASP A 101 0.31 10.67 17.96
C ASP A 101 0.47 11.93 17.08
N SER A 102 1.56 12.00 16.31
CA SER A 102 1.89 13.12 15.42
C SER A 102 2.31 12.64 14.03
N PRO A 103 1.39 12.09 13.23
CA PRO A 103 1.74 11.45 11.97
C PRO A 103 2.03 12.48 10.86
N PRO A 104 2.89 12.15 9.87
CA PRO A 104 3.12 13.02 8.73
C PRO A 104 1.82 13.29 7.96
N LYS A 105 1.54 14.57 7.67
CA LYS A 105 0.44 14.96 6.76
C LYS A 105 0.64 14.37 5.37
N ASN A 106 -0.44 14.14 4.62
CA ASN A 106 -0.41 13.58 3.25
C ASN A 106 0.52 14.31 2.27
N LYS A 107 0.70 15.62 2.44
CA LYS A 107 1.69 16.37 1.66
C LYS A 107 3.12 15.84 1.82
N HIS A 108 3.49 15.27 2.98
CA HIS A 108 4.82 14.72 3.22
C HIS A 108 4.99 13.36 2.54
N TRP A 109 3.93 12.53 2.57
CA TRP A 109 3.91 11.22 1.91
C TRP A 109 4.14 11.29 0.40
N VAL A 110 3.76 12.40 -0.25
CA VAL A 110 4.09 12.68 -1.65
C VAL A 110 5.60 12.65 -1.89
N PHE A 111 6.39 13.27 -1.00
CA PHE A 111 7.85 13.32 -1.13
C PHE A 111 8.48 11.94 -0.87
N HIS A 112 8.05 11.24 0.18
CA HIS A 112 8.59 9.93 0.53
C HIS A 112 8.26 8.82 -0.49
N SER A 113 7.13 8.95 -1.19
CA SER A 113 6.68 7.98 -2.20
C SER A 113 7.16 8.31 -3.62
N SER A 114 7.85 9.45 -3.80
CA SER A 114 8.41 9.82 -5.09
C SER A 114 9.67 8.99 -5.36
N VAL A 115 9.67 8.24 -6.46
CA VAL A 115 10.85 7.51 -6.94
C VAL A 115 11.20 8.03 -8.32
N GLN A 116 12.43 8.48 -8.47
CA GLN A 116 12.96 8.89 -9.78
C GLN A 116 14.38 8.37 -9.91
N THR A 117 14.57 7.43 -10.83
CA THR A 117 15.86 6.84 -11.18
C THR A 117 16.14 7.02 -12.67
N ALA A 118 17.33 6.64 -13.13
CA ALA A 118 17.66 6.66 -14.55
C ALA A 118 16.73 5.79 -15.41
N THR A 119 16.08 4.79 -14.80
CA THR A 119 15.28 3.79 -15.51
C THR A 119 13.83 3.76 -15.10
N SER A 120 13.43 4.37 -13.98
CA SER A 120 12.09 4.29 -13.44
C SER A 120 11.63 5.61 -12.83
N ALA A 121 10.34 5.91 -12.92
CA ALA A 121 9.74 7.09 -12.31
C ALA A 121 8.34 6.75 -11.78
N LEU A 122 8.05 7.19 -10.55
CA LEU A 122 6.75 7.10 -9.92
C LEU A 122 6.56 8.34 -9.03
N GLN A 123 5.50 9.09 -9.28
CA GLN A 123 5.17 10.28 -8.51
C GLN A 123 3.67 10.32 -8.26
N PHE A 124 3.30 10.59 -7.00
CA PHE A 124 1.91 10.79 -6.61
C PHE A 124 1.69 12.26 -6.26
N THR A 125 0.52 12.78 -6.56
CA THR A 125 0.09 14.09 -6.08
C THR A 125 -0.49 13.97 -4.66
N GLN A 126 -0.60 15.10 -3.95
CA GLN A 126 -1.28 15.10 -2.65
C GLN A 126 -2.74 14.65 -2.78
N GLY A 127 -3.41 15.00 -3.88
CA GLY A 127 -4.77 14.56 -4.18
C GLY A 127 -4.85 13.04 -4.34
N ASP A 128 -3.84 12.42 -4.95
CA ASP A 128 -3.77 10.96 -5.07
C ASP A 128 -3.64 10.31 -3.70
N VAL A 129 -2.74 10.79 -2.84
CA VAL A 129 -2.54 10.25 -1.49
C VAL A 129 -3.81 10.37 -0.65
N ASN A 130 -4.49 11.51 -0.72
CA ASN A 130 -5.77 11.71 -0.04
C ASN A 130 -6.83 10.69 -0.52
N LYS A 131 -6.95 10.50 -1.84
CA LYS A 131 -7.90 9.55 -2.41
C LYS A 131 -7.58 8.12 -1.99
N MET A 132 -6.32 7.72 -2.12
CA MET A 132 -5.83 6.38 -1.76
C MET A 132 -6.09 6.06 -0.29
N GLU A 133 -5.83 7.00 0.62
CA GLU A 133 -6.13 6.86 2.05
C GLU A 133 -7.63 6.68 2.29
N ALA A 134 -8.46 7.62 1.82
CA ALA A 134 -9.90 7.58 2.04
C ALA A 134 -10.53 6.30 1.48
N GLN A 135 -10.07 5.90 0.30
CA GLN A 135 -10.48 4.66 -0.37
C GLN A 135 -10.17 3.42 0.45
N LEU A 136 -8.95 3.32 1.00
CA LEU A 136 -8.58 2.19 1.84
C LEU A 136 -9.46 2.12 3.09
N ILE A 137 -9.68 3.26 3.76
CA ILE A 137 -10.53 3.33 4.96
C ILE A 137 -11.95 2.87 4.64
N CYS A 138 -12.51 3.31 3.52
CA CYS A 138 -13.82 2.86 3.04
C CYS A 138 -13.83 1.35 2.79
N HIS A 139 -12.82 0.79 2.12
CA HIS A 139 -12.73 -0.66 1.92
C HIS A 139 -12.56 -1.44 3.22
N LEU A 140 -11.94 -0.86 4.23
CA LEU A 140 -11.83 -1.46 5.56
C LEU A 140 -13.10 -1.28 6.40
N ASP A 141 -14.14 -0.61 5.88
CA ASP A 141 -15.36 -0.25 6.64
C ASP A 141 -15.03 0.46 7.95
N TRP A 142 -13.98 1.29 7.95
CA TRP A 142 -13.46 1.99 9.13
C TRP A 142 -12.96 1.07 10.26
N ASP A 143 -12.86 -0.25 10.05
CA ASP A 143 -12.26 -1.16 11.01
C ASP A 143 -10.72 -1.13 10.95
N LEU A 144 -10.17 -0.11 11.61
CA LEU A 144 -8.73 0.09 11.81
C LEU A 144 -8.24 -0.52 13.12
N THR A 145 -9.13 -1.12 13.91
CA THR A 145 -8.76 -1.65 15.23
C THR A 145 -7.83 -2.84 15.07
N MET A 146 -6.80 -2.93 15.91
CA MET A 146 -5.84 -4.04 15.87
C MET A 146 -5.82 -4.73 17.22
N SER A 147 -6.08 -6.02 17.22
CA SER A 147 -5.90 -6.87 18.40
C SER A 147 -4.50 -7.47 18.42
N GLU A 148 -4.02 -7.87 19.61
CA GLU A 148 -2.80 -8.68 19.72
C GLU A 148 -2.90 -9.98 18.90
N GLN A 149 -4.11 -10.54 18.77
CA GLN A 149 -4.35 -11.73 17.95
C GLN A 149 -4.11 -11.46 16.47
N ASP A 150 -4.49 -10.29 15.96
CA ASP A 150 -4.22 -9.91 14.57
C ASP A 150 -2.71 -9.85 14.30
N LEU A 151 -1.95 -9.20 15.19
CA LEU A 151 -0.51 -9.07 15.08
C LEU A 151 0.20 -10.41 15.22
N GLY A 152 -0.12 -11.20 16.25
CA GLY A 152 0.47 -12.51 16.49
C GLY A 152 0.18 -13.52 15.38
N THR A 153 -1.00 -13.42 14.74
CA THR A 153 -1.34 -14.23 13.57
C THR A 153 -0.43 -13.89 12.38
N GLN A 154 -0.09 -12.61 12.17
CA GLN A 154 0.82 -12.20 11.10
C GLN A 154 2.26 -12.65 11.39
N GLU A 155 2.73 -12.50 12.62
CA GLU A 155 4.08 -12.93 13.03
C GLU A 155 4.28 -14.43 12.85
N ARG A 156 3.30 -15.24 13.27
CA ARG A 156 3.35 -16.70 13.06
C ARG A 156 3.35 -17.07 11.58
N LYS A 157 2.43 -16.49 10.79
CA LYS A 157 2.36 -16.75 9.34
C LYS A 157 3.64 -16.31 8.62
N HIS A 158 4.28 -15.22 9.05
CA HIS A 158 5.56 -14.79 8.52
C HIS A 158 6.68 -15.79 8.90
N GLY A 159 6.79 -16.15 10.18
CA GLY A 159 7.81 -17.07 10.68
C GLY A 159 7.73 -18.47 10.07
N GLU A 160 6.53 -19.02 9.91
CA GLU A 160 6.31 -20.34 9.30
C GLU A 160 6.74 -20.37 7.82
N LYS A 161 6.56 -19.25 7.11
CA LYS A 161 6.88 -19.15 5.69
C LYS A 161 8.36 -18.91 5.41
N MET A 162 9.06 -18.24 6.32
CA MET A 162 10.52 -18.09 6.27
C MET A 162 11.25 -19.41 6.55
N ARG A 163 10.60 -20.39 7.20
CA ARG A 163 11.16 -21.74 7.43
C ARG A 163 10.98 -22.68 6.24
N GLN A 164 10.13 -22.32 5.26
CA GLN A 164 9.83 -23.13 4.08
C GLN A 164 10.56 -22.64 2.81
N ASN A 165 11.48 -21.69 2.94
CA ASN A 165 12.22 -21.07 1.85
C ASN A 165 13.73 -21.09 2.15
#